data_AF-A0A927U4W4-F1
#
_entry.id   AF-A0A927U4W4-F1
#
_cell.length_a   1.000
_cell.length_b   1.000
_cell.length_c   1.000
_cell.angle_alpha   90.00
_cell.angle_beta   90.00
_cell.angle_gamma   90.00
#
_symmetry.space_group_name_H-M   'P 1'
#
loop_
_entity.id
_entity.type
_entity.pdbx_description
1 polymer ?
#
loop_
_entity_poly.entity_id
_entity_poly.type
_entity_poly.pdbx_seq_one_letter_code
_entity_poly.pdbx_strand_id
1 'polypeptide(L)'
;MSNEYRNEQDIKNNTKINELLNEMPEFLEDFHTHLDSRNRSTNTILGYMYEINVFLRFMAVALKKENVTDIQVTDLDKIRMTQIERYIAESEDGIKLSETARRRKLSVLKTMYKYYLAIGTIKNNPTLLVEGPKLHERDVVKLSDS
;
A
#
# COMPACT_ATOMS: atom_id res chain seq x y z
N MET A 1 -6.10 -26.82 12.25
CA MET A 1 -5.46 -25.66 12.91
C MET A 1 -6.55 -24.89 13.64
N SER A 2 -6.44 -24.78 14.96
CA SER A 2 -7.53 -24.39 15.87
C SER A 2 -7.95 -22.92 15.72
N ASN A 3 -9.21 -22.64 16.06
CA ASN A 3 -9.77 -21.29 16.07
C ASN A 3 -8.98 -20.33 16.98
N GLU A 4 -8.36 -20.86 18.05
CA GLU A 4 -7.48 -20.12 18.97
C GLU A 4 -6.21 -19.57 18.30
N TYR A 5 -5.49 -20.35 17.49
CA TYR A 5 -4.27 -19.88 16.83
C TYR A 5 -4.55 -18.75 15.84
N ARG A 6 -5.68 -18.83 15.11
CA ARG A 6 -6.13 -17.76 14.21
C ARG A 6 -6.45 -16.49 15.01
N ASN A 7 -7.13 -16.63 16.14
CA ASN A 7 -7.47 -15.52 17.01
C ASN A 7 -6.21 -14.82 17.59
N GLU A 8 -5.21 -15.58 18.04
CA GLU A 8 -3.95 -15.02 18.52
C GLU A 8 -3.19 -14.23 17.43
N GLN A 9 -3.15 -14.76 16.21
CA GLN A 9 -2.47 -14.09 15.11
C GLN A 9 -3.21 -12.81 14.69
N ASP A 10 -4.54 -12.83 14.68
CA ASP A 10 -5.36 -11.66 14.41
C ASP A 10 -5.16 -10.58 15.48
N ILE A 11 -5.10 -10.95 16.76
CA ILE A 11 -4.77 -10.03 17.86
C ILE A 11 -3.39 -9.40 17.64
N LYS A 12 -2.35 -10.21 17.39
CA LYS A 12 -0.99 -9.70 17.14
C LYS A 12 -0.91 -8.77 15.94
N ASN A 13 -1.63 -9.08 14.87
CA ASN A 13 -1.67 -8.24 13.68
C ASN A 13 -2.38 -6.91 13.96
N ASN A 14 -3.52 -6.94 14.65
CA ASN A 14 -4.27 -5.73 15.01
C ASN A 14 -3.47 -4.81 15.93
N THR A 15 -2.70 -5.36 16.88
CA THR A 15 -1.78 -4.56 17.70
C THR A 15 -0.78 -3.78 16.82
N LYS A 16 -0.13 -4.46 15.87
CA LYS A 16 0.83 -3.81 14.95
C LYS A 16 0.18 -2.80 14.02
N ILE A 17 -1.04 -3.07 13.57
CA ILE A 17 -1.82 -2.13 12.75
C ILE A 17 -2.05 -0.84 13.54
N ASN A 18 -2.48 -0.95 14.80
CA ASN A 18 -2.73 0.22 15.65
C ASN A 18 -1.44 1.00 15.96
N GLU A 19 -0.33 0.31 16.22
CA GLU A 19 0.99 0.95 16.38
C GLU A 19 1.39 1.75 15.14
N LEU A 20 1.21 1.18 13.94
CA LEU A 20 1.49 1.86 12.68
C LEU A 20 0.58 3.07 12.46
N LEU A 21 -0.73 2.95 12.74
CA LEU A 21 -1.69 4.04 12.56
C LEU A 21 -1.37 5.24 13.45
N ASN A 22 -0.90 5.01 14.68
CA ASN A 22 -0.48 6.08 15.59
C ASN A 22 0.73 6.90 15.07
N GLU A 23 1.53 6.33 14.17
CA GLU A 23 2.69 6.98 13.55
C GLU A 23 2.39 7.52 12.14
N MET A 24 1.14 7.44 11.70
CA MET A 24 0.67 7.81 10.38
C MET A 24 -0.27 9.02 10.43
N PRO A 25 -0.51 9.69 9.29
CA PRO A 25 -1.59 10.66 9.18
C PRO A 25 -2.96 10.09 9.55
N GLU A 26 -3.75 10.87 10.27
CA GLU A 26 -5.10 10.54 10.74
C GLU A 26 -6.02 10.03 9.62
N PHE A 27 -5.90 10.59 8.41
CA PHE A 27 -6.75 10.19 7.28
C PHE A 27 -6.62 8.71 6.89
N LEU A 28 -5.57 8.00 7.34
CA LEU A 28 -5.43 6.56 7.11
C LEU A 28 -6.31 5.69 8.00
N GLU A 29 -6.88 6.21 9.09
CA GLU A 29 -7.87 5.49 9.89
C GLU A 29 -9.14 5.19 9.07
N ASP A 30 -9.58 6.16 8.27
CA ASP A 30 -10.70 6.00 7.34
C ASP A 30 -10.42 4.90 6.30
N PHE A 31 -9.21 4.87 5.76
CA PHE A 31 -8.81 3.83 4.80
C PHE A 31 -8.64 2.46 5.45
N HIS A 32 -8.10 2.39 6.67
CA HIS A 32 -8.06 1.16 7.46
C HIS A 32 -9.48 0.61 7.66
N THR A 33 -10.41 1.46 8.12
CA THR A 33 -11.82 1.12 8.32
C THR A 33 -12.47 0.61 7.03
N HIS A 34 -12.13 1.23 5.88
CA HIS A 34 -12.58 0.74 4.58
C HIS A 34 -12.04 -0.64 4.21
N LEU A 35 -10.78 -0.95 4.53
CA LEU A 35 -10.20 -2.27 4.26
C LEU A 35 -10.84 -3.34 5.14
N ASP A 36 -11.05 -3.03 6.43
CA ASP A 36 -11.70 -3.92 7.40
C ASP A 36 -13.15 -4.22 7.00
N SER A 37 -13.92 -3.19 6.61
CA SER A 37 -15.31 -3.34 6.15
C SER A 37 -15.46 -4.19 4.87
N ARG A 38 -14.36 -4.45 4.16
CA ARG A 38 -14.31 -5.31 2.96
C ARG A 38 -13.90 -6.75 3.29
N ASN A 39 -13.92 -7.14 4.57
CA ASN A 39 -13.56 -8.45 5.08
C ASN A 39 -12.15 -8.91 4.63
N ARG A 40 -11.20 -7.97 4.56
CA ARG A 40 -9.79 -8.30 4.33
C ARG A 40 -9.22 -8.95 5.59
N SER A 41 -8.35 -9.94 5.45
CA SER A 41 -7.69 -10.53 6.61
C SER A 41 -6.74 -9.53 7.27
N THR A 42 -6.58 -9.62 8.60
CA THR A 42 -5.65 -8.77 9.38
C THR A 42 -4.24 -8.78 8.79
N ASN A 43 -3.77 -9.92 8.28
CA ASN A 43 -2.47 -10.04 7.61
C ASN A 43 -2.39 -9.23 6.31
N THR A 44 -3.49 -9.20 5.55
CA THR A 44 -3.58 -8.38 4.33
C THR A 44 -3.57 -6.91 4.70
N ILE A 45 -4.38 -6.50 5.68
CA ILE A 45 -4.45 -5.10 6.15
C ILE A 45 -3.09 -4.64 6.68
N LEU A 46 -2.43 -5.44 7.51
CA LEU A 46 -1.08 -5.16 8.02
C LEU A 46 -0.06 -4.99 6.88
N GLY A 47 -0.12 -5.84 5.86
CA GLY A 47 0.71 -5.70 4.65
C GLY A 47 0.47 -4.39 3.89
N TYR A 48 -0.78 -3.92 3.84
CA TYR A 48 -1.11 -2.61 3.27
C TYR A 48 -0.53 -1.47 4.14
N MET A 49 -0.71 -1.53 5.45
CA MET A 49 -0.20 -0.49 6.37
C MET A 49 1.32 -0.36 6.28
N TYR A 50 2.07 -1.47 6.25
CA TYR A 50 3.52 -1.41 6.08
C TYR A 50 3.94 -0.76 4.75
N GLU A 51 3.32 -1.15 3.64
CA GLU A 51 3.68 -0.62 2.33
C GLU A 51 3.31 0.88 2.22
N ILE A 52 2.18 1.28 2.82
CA ILE A 52 1.76 2.69 2.92
C ILE A 52 2.71 3.48 3.80
N ASN A 53 3.15 2.95 4.94
CA ASN A 53 4.13 3.61 5.81
C ASN A 53 5.42 3.98 5.03
N VAL A 54 5.93 3.03 4.24
CA VAL A 54 7.09 3.26 3.36
C VAL A 54 6.79 4.33 2.32
N PHE A 55 5.59 4.32 1.73
CA PHE A 55 5.19 5.34 0.76
C PHE A 55 5.07 6.74 1.39
N LEU A 56 4.57 6.84 2.61
CA LEU A 56 4.46 8.11 3.32
C LEU A 56 5.83 8.72 3.61
N ARG A 57 6.83 7.92 4.00
CA ARG A 57 8.21 8.42 4.15
C ARG A 57 8.75 8.99 2.84
N PHE A 58 8.51 8.30 1.72
CA PHE A 58 8.83 8.82 0.40
C PHE A 58 8.11 10.15 0.11
N MET A 59 6.81 10.25 0.43
CA MET A 59 6.04 11.47 0.24
C MET A 59 6.57 12.62 1.10
N ALA A 60 6.95 12.37 2.35
CA ALA A 60 7.48 13.38 3.24
C ALA A 60 8.73 14.03 2.65
N VAL A 61 9.67 13.22 2.14
CA VAL A 61 10.86 13.73 1.43
C VAL A 61 10.48 14.47 0.16
N ALA A 62 9.60 13.88 -0.66
CA ALA A 62 9.19 14.44 -1.94
C ALA A 62 8.45 15.80 -1.83
N LEU A 63 7.74 16.01 -0.73
CA LEU A 63 6.94 17.21 -0.46
C LEU A 63 7.55 18.12 0.61
N LYS A 64 8.76 17.79 1.09
CA LYS A 64 9.49 18.54 2.14
C LYS A 64 8.66 18.72 3.41
N LYS A 65 7.98 17.65 3.85
CA LYS A 65 7.33 17.57 5.15
C LYS A 65 8.37 17.21 6.21
N GLU A 66 8.21 17.77 7.41
CA GLU A 66 9.09 17.46 8.54
C GLU A 66 8.81 16.05 9.07
N ASN A 67 7.53 15.73 9.28
CA ASN A 67 7.08 14.44 9.76
C ASN A 67 6.13 13.76 8.77
N VAL A 68 6.06 12.43 8.84
CA VAL A 68 5.09 11.63 8.08
C VAL A 68 3.65 12.02 8.46
N THR A 69 3.39 12.30 9.73
CA THR A 69 2.09 12.72 10.26
C THR A 69 1.62 14.07 9.72
N ASP A 70 2.52 14.90 9.18
CA ASP A 70 2.17 16.21 8.58
C ASP A 70 1.58 16.08 7.17
N ILE A 71 1.54 14.86 6.60
CA ILE A 71 0.96 14.59 5.29
C ILE A 71 -0.57 14.67 5.41
N GLN A 72 -1.17 15.48 4.55
CA GLN A 72 -2.62 15.61 4.44
C GLN A 72 -3.15 14.76 3.29
N VAL A 73 -4.42 14.36 3.32
CA VAL A 73 -5.02 13.59 2.20
C VAL A 73 -4.89 14.32 0.85
N THR A 74 -4.96 15.66 0.86
CA THR A 74 -4.79 16.51 -0.32
C THR A 74 -3.35 16.56 -0.85
N ASP A 75 -2.37 16.13 -0.08
CA ASP A 75 -0.99 15.99 -0.55
C ASP A 75 -0.82 14.83 -1.53
N LEU A 76 -1.74 13.86 -1.55
CA LEU A 76 -1.79 12.80 -2.57
C LEU A 76 -1.96 13.38 -3.99
N ASP A 77 -2.71 14.48 -4.14
CA ASP A 77 -2.90 15.18 -5.43
C ASP A 77 -1.61 15.86 -5.93
N LYS A 78 -0.63 16.08 -5.06
CA LYS A 78 0.64 16.74 -5.39
C LYS A 78 1.69 15.76 -5.92
N ILE A 79 1.46 14.45 -5.76
CA ILE A 79 2.39 13.42 -6.21
C ILE A 79 2.21 13.21 -7.72
N ARG A 80 3.28 13.43 -8.47
CA ARG A 80 3.30 13.21 -9.92
C ARG A 80 3.49 11.73 -10.26
N MET A 81 2.99 11.32 -11.42
CA MET A 81 3.22 9.98 -11.98
C MET A 81 4.71 9.59 -11.96
N THR A 82 5.61 10.48 -12.40
CA THR A 82 7.06 10.20 -12.44
C THR A 82 7.66 9.96 -11.04
N GLN A 83 7.03 10.47 -9.98
CA GLN A 83 7.44 10.19 -8.60
C GLN A 83 6.95 8.81 -8.16
N ILE A 84 5.75 8.41 -8.57
CA ILE A 84 5.27 7.03 -8.36
C ILE A 84 6.18 6.04 -9.08
N GLU A 85 6.55 6.30 -10.35
CA GLU A 85 7.43 5.43 -11.13
C GLU A 85 8.79 5.22 -10.45
N ARG A 86 9.39 6.30 -9.94
CA ARG A 86 10.64 6.22 -9.18
C ARG A 86 10.46 5.42 -7.89
N TYR A 87 9.41 5.71 -7.12
CA TYR A 87 9.10 5.01 -5.87
C TYR A 87 8.91 3.49 -6.07
N ILE A 88 8.28 3.07 -7.17
CA ILE A 88 8.10 1.64 -7.45
C ILE A 88 9.32 1.01 -8.10
N ALA A 89 10.28 1.77 -8.63
CA ALA A 89 11.47 1.21 -9.28
C ALA A 89 12.56 0.85 -8.27
N GLU A 90 12.68 1.63 -7.20
CA GLU A 90 13.83 1.61 -6.29
C GLU A 90 13.38 1.51 -4.82
N SER A 91 14.22 0.92 -3.98
CA SER A 91 14.10 1.01 -2.52
C SER A 91 14.43 2.41 -2.02
N GLU A 92 14.26 2.65 -0.70
CA GLU A 92 14.70 3.89 -0.06
C GLU A 92 16.22 4.13 -0.23
N ASP A 93 17.02 3.06 -0.38
CA ASP A 93 18.48 3.09 -0.62
C ASP A 93 18.88 3.17 -2.10
N GLY A 94 17.92 3.34 -3.03
CA GLY A 94 18.20 3.39 -4.47
C GLY A 94 18.46 2.02 -5.12
N ILE A 95 18.16 0.91 -4.43
CA ILE A 95 18.35 -0.44 -4.97
C ILE A 95 17.14 -0.80 -5.84
N LYS A 96 17.39 -1.24 -7.08
CA LYS A 96 16.33 -1.69 -7.99
C LYS A 96 15.53 -2.84 -7.38
N LEU A 97 14.21 -2.69 -7.35
CA LEU A 97 13.31 -3.68 -6.78
C LEU A 97 12.96 -4.78 -7.79
N SER A 98 12.76 -5.99 -7.27
CA SER A 98 12.25 -7.12 -8.07
C SER A 98 10.86 -6.83 -8.61
N GLU A 99 10.53 -7.37 -9.78
CA GLU A 99 9.24 -7.12 -10.43
C GLU A 99 8.04 -7.38 -9.52
N THR A 100 8.11 -8.44 -8.71
CA THR A 100 7.11 -8.79 -7.69
C THR A 100 6.94 -7.69 -6.65
N ALA A 101 8.04 -7.12 -6.14
CA ALA A 101 7.98 -6.02 -5.17
C ALA A 101 7.38 -4.75 -5.81
N ARG A 102 7.75 -4.45 -7.06
CA ARG A 102 7.18 -3.32 -7.82
C ARG A 102 5.67 -3.45 -8.00
N ARG A 103 5.20 -4.66 -8.36
CA ARG A 103 3.77 -4.99 -8.49
C ARG A 103 3.03 -4.82 -7.17
N ARG A 104 3.60 -5.31 -6.06
CA ARG A 104 3.00 -5.21 -4.73
C ARG A 104 2.83 -3.75 -4.31
N LYS A 105 3.90 -2.95 -4.42
CA LYS A 105 3.86 -1.49 -4.21
C LYS A 105 2.74 -0.84 -5.01
N LEU A 106 2.73 -1.05 -6.32
CA LEU A 106 1.75 -0.44 -7.21
C LEU A 106 0.31 -0.86 -6.88
N SER A 107 0.09 -2.13 -6.49
CA SER A 107 -1.24 -2.65 -6.13
C SER A 107 -1.82 -1.96 -4.89
N VAL A 108 -0.99 -1.76 -3.86
CA VAL A 108 -1.39 -1.05 -2.64
C VAL A 108 -1.73 0.40 -2.97
N LEU A 109 -0.86 1.09 -3.71
CA LEU A 109 -1.10 2.49 -4.11
C LEU A 109 -2.38 2.62 -4.95
N LYS A 110 -2.60 1.74 -5.93
CA LYS A 110 -3.83 1.74 -6.74
C LYS A 110 -5.09 1.63 -5.88
N THR A 111 -5.06 0.77 -4.87
CA THR A 111 -6.20 0.58 -3.96
C THR A 111 -6.44 1.82 -3.10
N MET A 112 -5.38 2.39 -2.53
CA MET A 112 -5.44 3.60 -1.69
C MET A 112 -5.94 4.83 -2.48
N TYR A 113 -5.33 5.13 -3.63
CA TYR A 113 -5.76 6.25 -4.47
C TYR A 113 -7.17 6.07 -5.01
N LYS A 114 -7.58 4.83 -5.35
CA LYS A 114 -8.96 4.55 -5.79
C LYS A 114 -9.97 4.85 -4.68
N TYR A 115 -9.65 4.51 -3.43
CA TYR A 115 -10.51 4.81 -2.28
C TYR A 115 -10.69 6.33 -2.10
N TYR A 116 -9.60 7.09 -1.98
CA TYR A 116 -9.69 8.54 -1.77
C TYR A 116 -10.32 9.28 -2.96
N LEU A 117 -10.12 8.79 -4.18
CA LEU A 117 -10.81 9.33 -5.35
C LEU A 117 -12.32 9.06 -5.28
N ALA A 118 -12.74 7.87 -4.84
CA ALA A 118 -14.15 7.49 -4.77
C ALA A 118 -14.94 8.29 -3.72
N ILE A 119 -14.29 8.67 -2.61
CA ILE A 119 -14.91 9.52 -1.58
C ILE A 119 -14.73 11.02 -1.85
N GLY A 120 -14.05 11.39 -2.95
CA GLY A 120 -13.92 12.78 -3.41
C GLY A 120 -12.93 13.65 -2.63
N THR A 121 -12.05 13.06 -1.81
CA THR A 121 -11.04 13.82 -1.05
C THR A 121 -9.84 14.23 -1.90
N ILE A 122 -9.60 13.51 -3.01
CA ILE A 122 -8.58 13.81 -4.02
C ILE A 122 -9.22 13.87 -5.40
N LYS A 123 -8.56 14.55 -6.35
CA LYS A 123 -9.06 14.71 -7.73
C LYS A 123 -8.29 13.87 -8.75
N ASN A 124 -7.05 13.50 -8.45
CA ASN A 124 -6.15 12.86 -9.38
C ASN A 124 -5.71 11.49 -8.85
N ASN A 125 -5.53 10.55 -9.78
CA ASN A 125 -4.92 9.26 -9.48
C ASN A 125 -3.72 9.01 -10.39
N PRO A 126 -2.50 9.42 -9.98
CA PRO A 126 -1.29 9.24 -10.79
C PRO A 126 -0.93 7.77 -11.03
N THR A 127 -1.48 6.83 -10.23
CA THR A 127 -1.18 5.39 -10.36
C THR A 127 -1.83 4.73 -11.58
N LEU A 128 -2.82 5.38 -12.19
CA LEU A 128 -3.49 4.88 -13.40
C LEU A 128 -2.60 5.00 -14.65
N LEU A 129 -1.72 5.99 -14.66
CA LEU A 129 -0.83 6.29 -15.78
C LEU A 129 0.46 5.48 -15.74
N VAL A 130 0.75 4.85 -14.59
CA VAL A 130 1.92 3.99 -14.41
C VAL A 130 1.65 2.64 -15.07
N GLU A 131 2.39 2.36 -16.16
CA GLU A 131 2.39 1.03 -16.77
C GLU A 131 2.86 0.00 -15.74
N GLY A 132 1.97 -0.94 -15.41
CA GLY A 132 2.33 -2.05 -14.54
C GLY A 132 3.42 -2.89 -15.20
N PRO A 133 4.26 -3.61 -14.43
CA PRO A 133 5.21 -4.53 -15.03
C PRO A 133 4.46 -5.53 -15.92
N LYS A 134 4.96 -5.80 -17.14
CA LYS A 134 4.36 -6.75 -18.08
C LYS A 134 4.28 -8.11 -17.40
N LEU A 135 3.08 -8.64 -17.19
CA LEU A 135 2.88 -10.02 -16.72
C LEU A 135 3.56 -10.91 -17.74
N HIS A 136 4.73 -11.45 -17.39
CA HIS A 136 5.11 -12.73 -17.98
C HIS A 136 4.11 -13.71 -17.42
N GLU A 137 3.17 -14.15 -18.27
CA GLU A 137 2.28 -15.26 -17.97
C GLU A 137 3.16 -16.39 -17.44
N ARG A 138 2.95 -16.76 -16.18
CA ARG A 138 3.53 -17.99 -15.67
C ARG A 138 2.79 -19.10 -16.40
N ASP A 139 3.48 -19.76 -17.32
CA ASP A 139 3.01 -21.00 -17.92
C ASP A 139 2.52 -21.91 -16.81
N VAL A 140 1.21 -22.13 -16.77
CA VAL A 140 0.62 -23.13 -15.89
C VAL A 140 1.04 -24.46 -16.49
N VAL A 141 2.10 -25.05 -15.95
CA VAL A 141 2.49 -26.43 -16.25
C VAL A 141 1.30 -27.30 -15.89
N LYS A 142 0.56 -27.77 -16.91
CA LYS A 142 -0.38 -28.88 -16.76
C LYS A 142 0.42 -30.09 -16.31
N LEU A 143 0.25 -30.53 -15.07
CA LEU A 143 0.57 -31.91 -14.71
C LEU A 143 -0.35 -32.80 -15.56
N SER A 144 0.24 -33.55 -16.48
CA SER A 144 -0.38 -34.73 -17.06
C SER A 144 -0.17 -35.87 -16.08
N ASP A 145 -1.25 -36.29 -15.41
CA ASP A 145 -1.26 -37.53 -14.63
C ASP A 145 -1.00 -38.71 -15.58
N SER A 146 -0.03 -39.57 -15.24
CA SER A 146 0.19 -40.89 -15.85
C SER A 146 0.08 -41.96 -14.78
#